data_AF-A0A358N494-F1
#
_entry.id   AF-A0A358N494-F1
#
_cell.length_a   1.000
_cell.length_b   1.000
_cell.length_c   1.000
_cell.angle_alpha   90.00
_cell.angle_beta   90.00
_cell.angle_gamma   90.00
#
_symmetry.space_group_name_H-M   'P 1'
#
loop_
_entity.id
_entity.type
_entity.pdbx_description
1 polymer ?
#
loop_
_entity_poly.entity_id
_entity_poly.type
_entity_poly.pdbx_seq_one_letter_code
_entity_poly.pdbx_strand_id
1 'polypeptide(L)'
;KSGPQGKIPKMGPRPDHINDPAYDRASVDLPELKLLGDRQLQFLDQWTDDWTGAAMKAVLSQTAFCGAVHLHGSPSNRLLADLDCNGWPQTGRQLALERIRRVWAPHLCGDQHLAVLVQHGLEVASDGPYAFTSPAIVNTIYGRWWHPEDEQPGQNPVPNSPLEWTGEYEDGLGNLIRMLAYANPEDRKDETQRADGHGIVRFNKKDQTITFECWSRFTNVDDGDKAQFPGWPVTIRASQNDGRVVKGYLPELQFSDAKSPVVKVIRERDGEVLYSVRVQGDRFRPAIYESGKYTVKVGQDRPSKAVMTGIMSGKMTDQRTKKVELR
;
A
#
# COMPACT_ATOMS: atom_id res chain seq x y z
N LYS A 1 7.73 12.12 11.96
CA LYS A 1 8.66 10.98 12.03
C LYS A 1 9.80 11.29 12.99
N SER A 2 10.21 10.32 13.81
CA SER A 2 11.42 10.42 14.64
C SER A 2 12.67 10.40 13.78
N GLY A 3 13.69 11.19 14.11
CA GLY A 3 15.03 11.02 13.52
C GLY A 3 15.79 9.93 14.28
N PRO A 4 16.61 9.09 13.61
CA PRO A 4 17.36 8.02 14.27
C PRO A 4 18.55 8.52 15.11
N GLN A 5 19.11 9.69 14.78
CA GLN A 5 20.27 10.24 15.47
C GLN A 5 20.01 10.43 16.97
N GLY A 6 20.81 9.74 17.79
CA GLY A 6 20.74 9.80 19.26
C GLY A 6 19.57 9.04 19.88
N LYS A 7 18.75 8.33 19.09
CA LYS A 7 17.61 7.54 19.58
C LYS A 7 17.80 6.02 19.48
N ILE A 8 18.70 5.58 18.61
CA ILE A 8 19.06 4.17 18.41
C ILE A 8 20.58 4.02 18.35
N PRO A 9 21.13 2.80 18.54
CA PRO A 9 22.56 2.55 18.36
C PRO A 9 23.04 2.91 16.95
N LYS A 10 24.29 3.35 16.84
CA LYS A 10 24.92 3.57 15.53
C LYS A 10 25.24 2.22 14.89
N MET A 11 24.59 1.91 13.77
CA MET A 11 24.73 0.62 13.07
C MET A 11 25.26 0.76 11.62
N GLY A 12 25.75 1.94 11.29
CA GLY A 12 26.27 2.24 9.96
C GLY A 12 27.04 3.56 9.91
N PRO A 13 27.54 3.95 8.73
CA PRO A 13 28.32 5.18 8.55
C PRO A 13 27.49 6.43 8.85
N ARG A 14 26.17 6.38 8.59
CA ARG A 14 25.20 7.44 8.92
C ARG A 14 24.20 6.95 9.97
N PRO A 15 23.56 7.86 10.74
CA PRO A 15 22.59 7.48 11.76
C PRO A 15 21.37 6.72 11.22
N ASP A 16 21.05 6.91 9.95
CA ASP A 16 19.92 6.32 9.24
C ASP A 16 20.28 5.06 8.43
N HIS A 17 21.54 4.60 8.48
CA HIS A 17 22.01 3.44 7.74
C HIS A 17 22.26 2.25 8.68
N ILE A 18 21.77 1.08 8.28
CA ILE A 18 22.14 -0.20 8.87
C ILE A 18 22.73 -1.08 7.77
N ASN A 19 23.92 -1.65 8.01
CA ASN A 19 24.63 -2.49 7.05
C ASN A 19 24.96 -3.90 7.55
N ASP A 20 24.95 -4.13 8.87
CA ASP A 20 25.26 -5.43 9.45
C ASP A 20 24.04 -6.36 9.35
N PRO A 21 24.09 -7.46 8.59
CA PRO A 21 22.97 -8.41 8.49
C PRO A 21 22.65 -9.12 9.80
N ALA A 22 23.56 -9.13 10.78
CA ALA A 22 23.34 -9.76 12.08
C ALA A 22 22.59 -8.85 13.08
N TYR A 23 22.18 -7.64 12.69
CA TYR A 23 21.54 -6.70 13.60
C TYR A 23 20.17 -7.18 14.09
N ASP A 24 19.85 -6.86 15.34
CA ASP A 24 18.51 -7.11 15.89
C ASP A 24 17.53 -6.04 15.41
N ARG A 25 16.58 -6.43 14.55
CA ARG A 25 15.53 -5.55 14.03
C ARG A 25 14.68 -4.90 15.13
N ALA A 26 14.51 -5.56 16.27
CA ALA A 26 13.75 -5.03 17.40
C ALA A 26 14.49 -3.88 18.12
N SER A 27 15.83 -3.85 18.04
CA SER A 27 16.64 -2.80 18.67
C SER A 27 16.41 -1.40 18.09
N VAL A 28 15.75 -1.31 16.94
CA VAL A 28 15.40 -0.04 16.29
C VAL A 28 13.89 0.24 16.28
N ASP A 29 13.04 -0.68 16.74
CA ASP A 29 11.58 -0.48 16.85
C ASP A 29 11.16 -0.20 18.30
N LEU A 30 11.54 0.97 18.80
CA LEU A 30 11.34 1.36 20.20
C LEU A 30 9.98 2.06 20.44
N PRO A 31 9.30 1.84 21.58
CA PRO A 31 7.95 2.37 21.85
C PRO A 31 7.79 3.89 21.75
N GLU A 32 8.85 4.65 22.04
CA GLU A 32 8.87 6.11 21.96
C GLU A 32 9.01 6.65 20.53
N LEU A 33 9.38 5.80 19.57
CA LEU A 33 9.60 6.19 18.19
C LEU A 33 8.26 6.27 17.45
N LYS A 34 8.05 7.40 16.80
CA LYS A 34 6.85 7.66 16.02
C LYS A 34 7.16 7.87 14.55
N LEU A 35 6.45 7.16 13.68
CA LEU A 35 6.40 7.47 12.25
C LEU A 35 5.42 8.64 12.02
N LEU A 36 4.13 8.35 12.15
CA LEU A 36 3.05 9.32 12.19
C LEU A 36 2.79 9.74 13.64
N GLY A 37 2.66 11.04 13.88
CA GLY A 37 2.29 11.54 15.20
C GLY A 37 0.80 11.30 15.51
N ASP A 38 0.41 11.40 16.78
CA ASP A 38 -0.96 11.08 17.23
C ASP A 38 -2.03 11.89 16.47
N ARG A 39 -1.74 13.17 16.15
CA ARG A 39 -2.62 14.01 15.32
C ARG A 39 -2.84 13.44 13.92
N GLN A 40 -1.81 12.88 13.29
CA GLN A 40 -1.93 12.29 11.95
C GLN A 40 -2.69 10.96 12.00
N LEU A 41 -2.46 10.13 13.03
CA LEU A 41 -3.21 8.90 13.23
C LEU A 41 -4.69 9.19 13.49
N GLN A 42 -4.99 10.16 14.35
CA GLN A 42 -6.36 10.61 14.60
C GLN A 42 -7.02 11.17 13.34
N PHE A 43 -6.28 11.91 12.51
CA PHE A 43 -6.77 12.36 11.20
C PHE A 43 -7.12 11.16 10.31
N LEU A 44 -6.25 10.15 10.20
CA LEU A 44 -6.53 8.96 9.40
C LEU A 44 -7.77 8.21 9.92
N ASP A 45 -7.95 8.13 11.24
CA ASP A 45 -9.12 7.51 11.86
C ASP A 45 -10.42 8.28 11.52
N GLN A 46 -10.40 9.60 11.52
CA GLN A 46 -11.55 10.44 11.10
C GLN A 46 -11.79 10.40 9.59
N TRP A 47 -10.72 10.48 8.81
CA TRP A 47 -10.72 10.42 7.35
C TRP A 47 -11.23 9.07 6.85
N THR A 48 -11.02 7.98 7.60
CA THR A 48 -11.55 6.65 7.27
C THR A 48 -13.07 6.67 7.03
N ASP A 49 -13.79 7.40 7.88
CA ASP A 49 -15.26 7.47 7.84
C ASP A 49 -15.80 8.60 6.97
N ASP A 50 -14.96 9.58 6.62
CA ASP A 50 -15.37 10.74 5.82
C ASP A 50 -15.14 10.50 4.33
N TRP A 51 -16.22 10.36 3.57
CA TRP A 51 -16.17 10.22 2.12
C TRP A 51 -16.84 11.39 1.40
N THR A 52 -17.07 12.52 2.06
CA THR A 52 -17.67 13.71 1.43
C THR A 52 -16.84 14.12 0.21
N GLY A 53 -17.49 14.19 -0.95
CA GLY A 53 -16.84 14.54 -2.23
C GLY A 53 -15.91 13.48 -2.81
N ALA A 54 -15.75 12.32 -2.16
CA ALA A 54 -14.81 11.27 -2.57
C ALA A 54 -15.53 10.01 -3.09
N ALA A 55 -15.08 9.54 -4.26
CA ALA A 55 -15.48 8.25 -4.83
C ALA A 55 -14.43 7.15 -4.61
N MET A 56 -13.16 7.54 -4.53
CA MET A 56 -11.98 6.71 -4.27
C MET A 56 -10.99 7.56 -3.46
N LYS A 57 -10.06 6.91 -2.77
CA LYS A 57 -9.06 7.56 -1.93
C LYS A 57 -7.65 7.11 -2.33
N ALA A 58 -6.66 7.94 -2.02
CA ALA A 58 -5.24 7.65 -2.13
C ALA A 58 -4.49 8.34 -0.99
N VAL A 59 -3.35 7.79 -0.57
CA VAL A 59 -2.47 8.41 0.41
C VAL A 59 -1.20 8.88 -0.27
N LEU A 60 -0.77 10.10 0.05
CA LEU A 60 0.48 10.68 -0.42
C LEU A 60 1.45 10.80 0.76
N SER A 61 2.71 10.43 0.55
CA SER A 61 3.81 10.77 1.46
C SER A 61 5.07 11.09 0.68
N GLN A 62 6.07 11.62 1.38
CA GLN A 62 7.38 11.91 0.82
C GLN A 62 8.05 10.63 0.34
N THR A 63 8.05 9.58 1.17
CA THR A 63 8.80 8.33 0.94
C THR A 63 7.98 7.07 1.20
N ALA A 64 8.45 5.93 0.69
CA ALA A 64 7.80 4.62 0.73
C ALA A 64 7.65 4.06 2.14
N PHE A 65 6.56 3.34 2.43
CA PHE A 65 6.39 2.58 3.69
C PHE A 65 7.18 1.26 3.69
N CYS A 66 8.32 1.19 3.00
CA CYS A 66 9.25 0.05 3.00
C CYS A 66 10.61 0.48 2.45
N GLY A 67 11.63 -0.33 2.73
CA GLY A 67 12.94 -0.24 2.08
C GLY A 67 12.95 -1.06 0.78
N ALA A 68 12.46 -0.49 -0.31
CA ALA A 68 12.43 -1.16 -1.63
C ALA A 68 13.70 -0.89 -2.48
N VAL A 69 14.76 -0.35 -1.87
CA VAL A 69 16.02 -0.02 -2.54
C VAL A 69 17.16 -0.69 -1.76
N HIS A 70 18.05 -1.37 -2.48
CA HIS A 70 19.21 -2.04 -1.88
C HIS A 70 20.54 -1.37 -2.21
N LEU A 71 20.68 -0.75 -3.38
CA LEU A 71 21.94 -0.12 -3.81
C LEU A 71 21.74 1.39 -3.91
N HIS A 72 22.65 2.17 -3.30
CA HIS A 72 22.49 3.61 -3.11
C HIS A 72 23.64 4.39 -3.75
N GLY A 73 23.35 5.20 -4.76
CA GLY A 73 24.32 6.08 -5.42
C GLY A 73 25.24 5.34 -6.41
N SER A 74 25.78 4.17 -6.02
CA SER A 74 26.58 3.28 -6.87
C SER A 74 26.13 1.81 -6.76
N PRO A 75 26.38 0.98 -7.79
CA PRO A 75 26.09 -0.46 -7.75
C PRO A 75 26.87 -1.24 -6.67
N SER A 76 27.96 -0.69 -6.15
CA SER A 76 28.77 -1.30 -5.09
C SER A 76 28.38 -0.90 -3.67
N ASN A 77 27.47 0.08 -3.51
CA ASN A 77 27.11 0.62 -2.21
C ASN A 77 25.76 0.05 -1.75
N ARG A 78 25.81 -1.18 -1.23
CA ARG A 78 24.64 -1.85 -0.66
C ARG A 78 24.30 -1.26 0.71
N LEU A 79 23.02 -0.98 0.91
CA LEU A 79 22.42 -0.60 2.19
C LEU A 79 21.42 -1.70 2.56
N LEU A 80 21.58 -2.28 3.75
CA LEU A 80 20.66 -3.32 4.22
C LEU A 80 19.32 -2.69 4.62
N ALA A 81 19.34 -1.69 5.50
CA ALA A 81 18.13 -0.98 5.91
C ALA A 81 18.31 0.55 5.89
N ASP A 82 17.38 1.22 5.23
CA ASP A 82 17.25 2.69 5.17
C ASP A 82 16.23 3.15 6.21
N LEU A 83 16.69 3.77 7.30
CA LEU A 83 15.82 4.30 8.34
C LEU A 83 15.19 5.65 7.95
N ASP A 84 15.57 6.24 6.82
CA ASP A 84 14.97 7.48 6.31
C ASP A 84 13.67 7.21 5.52
N CYS A 85 13.46 5.98 5.01
CA CYS A 85 12.18 5.57 4.45
C CYS A 85 11.09 5.41 5.53
N ASN A 86 9.81 5.42 5.14
CA ASN A 86 8.68 5.23 6.06
C ASN A 86 8.48 3.75 6.46
N GLY A 87 9.40 2.85 6.09
CA GLY A 87 9.47 1.49 6.64
C GLY A 87 9.85 1.46 8.12
N TRP A 88 10.40 2.55 8.67
CA TRP A 88 10.84 2.69 10.06
C TRP A 88 10.20 3.89 10.77
N PRO A 89 9.87 3.79 12.08
CA PRO A 89 9.85 2.57 12.90
C PRO A 89 8.75 1.59 12.45
N GLN A 90 9.01 0.29 12.60
CA GLN A 90 8.17 -0.79 12.07
C GLN A 90 6.77 -0.76 12.69
N THR A 91 6.65 -0.57 14.01
CA THR A 91 5.35 -0.40 14.69
C THR A 91 4.58 0.81 14.13
N GLY A 92 5.27 1.92 13.88
CA GLY A 92 4.67 3.13 13.30
C GLY A 92 4.18 2.92 11.86
N ARG A 93 4.95 2.19 11.05
CA ARG A 93 4.60 1.78 9.68
C ARG A 93 3.34 0.90 9.69
N GLN A 94 3.31 -0.11 10.55
CA GLN A 94 2.18 -1.03 10.70
C GLN A 94 0.87 -0.28 10.98
N LEU A 95 0.88 0.62 11.98
CA LEU A 95 -0.28 1.43 12.35
C LEU A 95 -0.79 2.33 11.20
N ALA A 96 0.12 2.82 10.36
CA ALA A 96 -0.23 3.63 9.18
C ALA A 96 -0.90 2.76 8.12
N LEU A 97 -0.27 1.63 7.74
CA LEU A 97 -0.78 0.74 6.69
C LEU A 97 -2.12 0.11 7.06
N GLU A 98 -2.35 -0.21 8.34
CA GLU A 98 -3.66 -0.69 8.82
C GLU A 98 -4.78 0.30 8.51
N ARG A 99 -4.54 1.60 8.75
CA ARG A 99 -5.52 2.67 8.50
C ARG A 99 -5.72 2.92 7.02
N ILE A 100 -4.65 2.84 6.22
CA ILE A 100 -4.71 2.97 4.76
C ILE A 100 -5.53 1.82 4.15
N ARG A 101 -5.30 0.58 4.60
CA ARG A 101 -6.03 -0.61 4.16
C ARG A 101 -7.56 -0.47 4.35
N ARG A 102 -8.00 0.11 5.47
CA ARG A 102 -9.43 0.29 5.81
C ARG A 102 -10.25 1.07 4.78
N VAL A 103 -9.61 1.88 3.94
CA VAL A 103 -10.30 2.69 2.93
C VAL A 103 -10.02 2.25 1.50
N TRP A 104 -9.33 1.12 1.33
CA TRP A 104 -8.95 0.58 0.02
C TRP A 104 -8.14 1.58 -0.84
N ALA A 105 -7.32 2.40 -0.17
CA ALA A 105 -6.49 3.40 -0.82
C ALA A 105 -5.12 2.82 -1.18
N PRO A 106 -4.59 3.10 -2.38
CA PRO A 106 -3.18 2.90 -2.66
C PRO A 106 -2.35 3.99 -1.96
N HIS A 107 -1.07 3.70 -1.79
CA HIS A 107 -0.08 4.65 -1.33
C HIS A 107 0.79 5.15 -2.49
N LEU A 108 0.94 6.46 -2.65
CA LEU A 108 1.80 7.07 -3.67
C LEU A 108 2.88 7.91 -3.00
N CYS A 109 4.11 7.81 -3.48
CA CYS A 109 5.25 8.53 -2.92
C CYS A 109 6.38 8.76 -3.93
N GLY A 110 7.46 9.40 -3.49
CA GLY A 110 8.69 9.60 -4.26
C GLY A 110 9.91 9.29 -3.39
N ASP A 111 10.88 10.22 -3.35
CA ASP A 111 12.11 10.18 -2.54
C ASP A 111 13.13 9.11 -2.95
N GLN A 112 12.71 7.89 -3.25
CA GLN A 112 13.59 6.74 -3.42
C GLN A 112 14.34 6.69 -4.75
N HIS A 113 14.16 7.66 -5.66
CA HIS A 113 14.86 7.76 -6.96
C HIS A 113 14.88 6.45 -7.79
N LEU A 114 13.91 5.59 -7.55
CA LEU A 114 13.70 4.31 -8.19
C LEU A 114 12.19 4.11 -8.30
N ALA A 115 11.70 3.84 -9.51
CA ALA A 115 10.30 3.47 -9.65
C ALA A 115 10.10 2.06 -9.12
N VAL A 116 9.15 1.89 -8.18
CA VAL A 116 8.71 0.57 -7.73
C VAL A 116 7.20 0.55 -7.53
N LEU A 117 6.60 -0.58 -7.88
CA LEU A 117 5.24 -0.92 -7.48
C LEU A 117 5.32 -2.15 -6.56
N VAL A 118 4.83 -1.99 -5.34
CA VAL A 118 4.81 -3.05 -4.33
C VAL A 118 3.40 -3.26 -3.78
N GLN A 119 3.13 -4.43 -3.24
CA GLN A 119 2.02 -4.65 -2.31
C GLN A 119 2.58 -4.91 -0.92
N HIS A 120 2.12 -4.17 0.08
CA HIS A 120 2.60 -4.35 1.45
C HIS A 120 2.02 -5.61 2.09
N GLY A 121 2.78 -6.21 3.01
CA GLY A 121 2.29 -7.14 4.02
C GLY A 121 2.30 -6.50 5.42
N LEU A 122 1.30 -6.88 6.21
CA LEU A 122 1.04 -6.50 7.59
C LEU A 122 1.14 -7.74 8.49
N GLU A 123 0.23 -8.69 8.31
CA GLU A 123 0.25 -9.97 9.04
C GLU A 123 0.89 -11.09 8.22
N VAL A 124 0.61 -11.08 6.92
CA VAL A 124 1.19 -11.99 5.93
C VAL A 124 1.58 -11.22 4.69
N ALA A 125 2.34 -11.84 3.79
CA ALA A 125 2.70 -11.20 2.53
C ALA A 125 1.42 -10.82 1.74
N SER A 126 1.47 -9.66 1.10
CA SER A 126 0.42 -9.20 0.18
C SER A 126 -0.98 -8.98 0.80
N ASP A 127 -1.13 -8.81 2.12
CA ASP A 127 -2.44 -8.54 2.77
C ASP A 127 -2.75 -7.04 2.98
N GLY A 128 -1.84 -6.18 2.57
CA GLY A 128 -1.90 -4.73 2.71
C GLY A 128 -2.18 -3.98 1.40
N PRO A 129 -2.10 -2.64 1.47
CA PRO A 129 -2.33 -1.78 0.31
C PRO A 129 -1.18 -1.86 -0.70
N TYR A 130 -1.49 -1.55 -1.96
CA TYR A 130 -0.50 -1.34 -3.00
C TYR A 130 0.16 0.03 -2.80
N ALA A 131 1.46 0.11 -3.08
CA ALA A 131 2.22 1.33 -3.04
C ALA A 131 3.03 1.53 -4.33
N PHE A 132 2.97 2.75 -4.87
CA PHE A 132 3.74 3.15 -6.04
C PHE A 132 4.68 4.30 -5.67
N THR A 133 5.97 4.04 -5.81
CA THR A 133 7.01 5.06 -5.71
C THR A 133 7.33 5.55 -7.11
N SER A 134 7.03 6.81 -7.40
CA SER A 134 7.34 7.42 -8.70
C SER A 134 8.86 7.56 -8.86
N PRO A 135 9.40 7.37 -10.09
CA PRO A 135 10.81 7.71 -10.35
C PRO A 135 11.05 9.20 -10.13
N ALA A 136 12.33 9.56 -9.97
CA ALA A 136 12.74 10.95 -10.06
C ALA A 136 12.58 11.43 -11.52
N ILE A 137 12.10 12.65 -11.73
CA ILE A 137 12.01 13.26 -13.07
C ILE A 137 13.39 13.35 -13.73
N VAL A 138 14.43 13.55 -12.93
CA VAL A 138 15.83 13.57 -13.38
C VAL A 138 16.68 12.84 -12.33
N ASN A 139 17.40 11.79 -12.74
CA ASN A 139 18.16 10.92 -11.83
C ASN A 139 19.68 10.95 -12.11
N THR A 140 20.25 12.15 -12.15
CA THR A 140 21.67 12.36 -12.49
C THR A 140 22.62 12.06 -11.34
N ILE A 141 22.27 12.47 -10.11
CA ILE A 141 23.22 12.48 -8.98
C ILE A 141 23.16 11.16 -8.18
N TYR A 142 21.97 10.66 -7.89
CA TYR A 142 21.80 9.64 -6.85
C TYR A 142 20.81 8.56 -7.27
N GLY A 143 21.23 7.71 -8.21
CA GLY A 143 20.44 6.55 -8.63
C GLY A 143 20.52 5.40 -7.63
N ARG A 144 19.50 4.57 -7.69
CA ARG A 144 19.18 3.55 -6.72
C ARG A 144 18.67 2.31 -7.47
N TRP A 145 18.85 1.13 -6.89
CA TRP A 145 18.46 -0.13 -7.52
C TRP A 145 17.75 -1.07 -6.55
N TRP A 146 16.77 -1.78 -7.07
CA TRP A 146 16.25 -3.02 -6.49
C TRP A 146 17.16 -4.15 -6.93
N HIS A 147 17.81 -4.82 -5.98
CA HIS A 147 18.77 -5.88 -6.30
C HIS A 147 18.83 -6.87 -5.14
N PRO A 148 17.95 -7.89 -5.08
CA PRO A 148 18.02 -8.94 -4.06
C PRO A 148 19.45 -9.51 -3.95
N GLU A 149 19.82 -9.96 -2.76
CA GLU A 149 21.19 -10.42 -2.49
C GLU A 149 21.51 -11.75 -3.16
N ASP A 150 20.52 -12.65 -3.28
CA ASP A 150 20.62 -13.94 -3.94
C ASP A 150 20.34 -13.87 -5.46
N GLU A 151 19.99 -12.68 -5.95
CA GLU A 151 19.61 -12.42 -7.35
C GLU A 151 18.47 -13.34 -7.85
N GLN A 152 17.63 -13.84 -6.94
CA GLN A 152 16.49 -14.70 -7.27
C GLN A 152 15.15 -13.95 -7.21
N PRO A 153 14.12 -14.42 -7.95
CA PRO A 153 12.75 -14.02 -7.70
C PRO A 153 12.34 -14.36 -6.26
N GLY A 154 11.52 -13.50 -5.68
CA GLY A 154 10.92 -13.73 -4.37
C GLY A 154 9.86 -14.83 -4.47
N GLN A 155 9.28 -15.20 -3.34
CA GLN A 155 8.18 -16.18 -3.35
C GLN A 155 6.98 -15.62 -4.14
N ASN A 156 6.21 -16.47 -4.81
CA ASN A 156 5.03 -16.04 -5.58
C ASN A 156 5.33 -14.88 -6.58
N PRO A 157 6.33 -15.03 -7.48
CA PRO A 157 6.70 -14.01 -8.45
C PRO A 157 5.51 -13.64 -9.34
N VAL A 158 5.56 -12.46 -9.96
CA VAL A 158 4.51 -12.04 -10.90
C VAL A 158 4.55 -12.98 -12.11
N PRO A 159 3.47 -13.71 -12.41
CA PRO A 159 3.47 -14.66 -13.52
C PRO A 159 3.75 -13.97 -14.86
N ASN A 160 4.66 -14.54 -15.65
CA ASN A 160 5.08 -14.02 -16.96
C ASN A 160 5.63 -12.58 -16.92
N SER A 161 6.17 -12.15 -15.77
CA SER A 161 6.82 -10.85 -15.65
C SER A 161 8.08 -10.78 -16.54
N PRO A 162 8.34 -9.65 -17.21
CA PRO A 162 9.62 -9.39 -17.86
C PRO A 162 10.74 -9.07 -16.86
N LEU A 163 10.41 -8.93 -15.57
CA LEU A 163 11.33 -8.59 -14.50
C LEU A 163 11.65 -9.82 -13.65
N GLU A 164 12.95 -10.10 -13.51
CA GLU A 164 13.48 -11.31 -12.86
C GLU A 164 13.22 -11.36 -11.35
N TRP A 165 13.21 -10.20 -10.68
CA TRP A 165 13.17 -10.10 -9.22
C TRP A 165 11.82 -9.63 -8.66
N THR A 166 10.74 -10.13 -9.26
CA THR A 166 9.39 -9.95 -8.70
C THR A 166 9.07 -11.04 -7.68
N GLY A 167 8.13 -10.78 -6.78
CA GLY A 167 7.73 -11.73 -5.74
C GLY A 167 7.76 -11.12 -4.34
N GLU A 168 7.58 -11.98 -3.34
CA GLU A 168 7.48 -11.67 -1.93
C GLU A 168 8.86 -11.72 -1.26
N TYR A 169 9.17 -10.67 -0.50
CA TYR A 169 10.43 -10.43 0.17
C TYR A 169 10.18 -9.81 1.55
N GLU A 170 11.21 -9.86 2.39
CA GLU A 170 11.37 -8.96 3.53
C GLU A 170 12.36 -7.86 3.16
N ASP A 171 12.03 -6.61 3.46
CA ASP A 171 13.04 -5.54 3.42
C ASP A 171 14.04 -5.67 4.57
N GLY A 172 15.07 -4.82 4.58
CA GLY A 172 16.10 -4.83 5.63
C GLY A 172 15.56 -4.75 7.05
N LEU A 173 14.38 -4.14 7.25
CA LEU A 173 13.70 -3.96 8.55
C LEU A 173 12.80 -5.13 8.92
N GLY A 174 12.66 -6.13 8.04
CA GLY A 174 11.73 -7.24 8.19
C GLY A 174 10.30 -6.92 7.76
N ASN A 175 10.08 -5.82 7.05
CA ASN A 175 8.75 -5.53 6.53
C ASN A 175 8.45 -6.44 5.34
N LEU A 176 7.29 -7.09 5.36
CA LEU A 176 6.80 -7.89 4.25
C LEU A 176 6.40 -6.99 3.08
N ILE A 177 6.92 -7.30 1.90
CA ILE A 177 6.57 -6.66 0.63
C ILE A 177 6.44 -7.70 -0.48
N ARG A 178 5.57 -7.43 -1.45
CA ARG A 178 5.56 -8.11 -2.74
C ARG A 178 5.95 -7.12 -3.82
N MET A 179 7.12 -7.30 -4.42
CA MET A 179 7.60 -6.52 -5.56
C MET A 179 6.84 -6.95 -6.82
N LEU A 180 6.17 -5.98 -7.45
CA LEU A 180 5.36 -6.21 -8.66
C LEU A 180 6.06 -5.67 -9.90
N ALA A 181 6.69 -4.51 -9.78
CA ALA A 181 7.49 -3.91 -10.85
C ALA A 181 8.57 -2.98 -10.27
N TYR A 182 9.70 -2.87 -10.95
CA TYR A 182 10.80 -1.95 -10.63
C TYR A 182 11.49 -1.48 -11.91
N ALA A 183 12.07 -0.27 -11.90
CA ALA A 183 12.79 0.29 -13.05
C ALA A 183 14.25 0.58 -12.67
N ASN A 184 15.11 -0.43 -12.74
CA ASN A 184 16.53 -0.26 -12.46
C ASN A 184 17.24 0.52 -13.59
N PRO A 185 18.13 1.48 -13.26
CA PRO A 185 19.04 2.06 -14.26
C PRO A 185 19.96 1.00 -14.88
N GLU A 186 20.10 1.00 -16.21
CA GLU A 186 21.00 0.10 -16.95
C GLU A 186 22.42 0.67 -17.01
N ASP A 187 22.57 1.86 -17.61
CA ASP A 187 23.81 2.65 -17.59
C ASP A 187 23.54 4.06 -17.05
N ARG A 188 24.20 4.42 -15.96
CA ARG A 188 24.07 5.76 -15.35
C ARG A 188 24.81 6.85 -16.13
N LYS A 189 25.77 6.48 -16.99
CA LYS A 189 26.52 7.45 -17.82
C LYS A 189 25.67 7.93 -18.98
N ASP A 190 24.93 7.04 -19.62
CA ASP A 190 23.91 7.39 -20.62
C ASP A 190 22.72 8.07 -19.95
N GLU A 191 22.30 9.23 -20.46
CA GLU A 191 21.15 9.94 -19.90
C GLU A 191 19.83 9.21 -20.12
N THR A 192 19.72 8.42 -21.18
CA THR A 192 18.49 7.71 -21.56
C THR A 192 18.24 6.44 -20.73
N GLN A 193 19.27 5.97 -20.01
CA GLN A 193 19.26 4.69 -19.28
C GLN A 193 19.34 4.85 -17.74
N ARG A 194 19.14 6.07 -17.22
CA ARG A 194 19.18 6.38 -15.77
C ARG A 194 17.90 6.04 -15.00
N ALA A 195 16.91 5.48 -15.69
CA ALA A 195 15.56 5.21 -15.16
C ALA A 195 14.87 6.44 -14.54
N ASP A 196 15.17 7.64 -15.03
CA ASP A 196 14.40 8.84 -14.73
C ASP A 196 13.13 8.93 -15.58
N GLY A 197 12.13 9.63 -15.06
CA GLY A 197 10.84 9.68 -15.71
C GLY A 197 9.71 10.13 -14.80
N HIS A 198 8.50 9.65 -15.07
CA HIS A 198 7.32 10.03 -14.31
C HIS A 198 6.30 8.90 -14.22
N GLY A 199 5.52 8.93 -13.15
CA GLY A 199 4.39 8.04 -12.95
C GLY A 199 3.05 8.71 -13.21
N ILE A 200 2.08 7.96 -13.72
CA ILE A 200 0.68 8.38 -13.81
C ILE A 200 -0.18 7.34 -13.09
N VAL A 201 -1.09 7.79 -12.22
CA VAL A 201 -2.04 6.90 -11.53
C VAL A 201 -3.46 7.29 -11.91
N ARG A 202 -4.14 6.42 -12.65
CA ARG A 202 -5.49 6.66 -13.15
C ARG A 202 -6.53 5.97 -12.27
N PHE A 203 -7.47 6.75 -11.76
CA PHE A 203 -8.60 6.26 -10.97
C PHE A 203 -9.85 6.18 -11.83
N ASN A 204 -10.26 4.97 -12.19
CA ASN A 204 -11.53 4.75 -12.86
C ASN A 204 -12.63 4.55 -11.81
N LYS A 205 -13.36 5.64 -11.52
CA LYS A 205 -14.43 5.66 -10.51
C LYS A 205 -15.62 4.75 -10.87
N LYS A 206 -15.84 4.49 -12.16
CA LYS A 206 -16.95 3.66 -12.66
C LYS A 206 -16.62 2.18 -12.56
N ASP A 207 -15.37 1.78 -12.77
CA ASP A 207 -15.01 0.35 -12.70
C ASP A 207 -14.34 -0.01 -11.36
N GLN A 208 -14.12 1.00 -10.51
CA GLN A 208 -13.40 0.91 -9.24
C GLN A 208 -12.03 0.26 -9.43
N THR A 209 -11.33 0.69 -10.48
CA THR A 209 -9.97 0.24 -10.81
C THR A 209 -8.98 1.39 -10.72
N ILE A 210 -7.73 1.02 -10.43
CA ILE A 210 -6.59 1.93 -10.32
C ILE A 210 -5.51 1.38 -11.25
N THR A 211 -5.08 2.19 -12.21
CA THR A 211 -4.00 1.84 -13.14
C THR A 211 -2.78 2.67 -12.80
N PHE A 212 -1.65 1.99 -12.55
CA PHE A 212 -0.35 2.59 -12.34
C PHE A 212 0.44 2.50 -13.65
N GLU A 213 0.97 3.64 -14.09
CA GLU A 213 1.80 3.77 -15.27
C GLU A 213 3.14 4.37 -14.87
N CYS A 214 4.22 3.96 -15.54
CA CYS A 214 5.56 4.45 -15.28
C CYS A 214 6.33 4.61 -16.60
N TRP A 215 6.72 5.84 -16.89
CA TRP A 215 7.27 6.23 -18.19
C TRP A 215 8.69 6.74 -18.03
N SER A 216 9.61 6.29 -18.88
CA SER A 216 10.92 6.93 -19.01
C SER A 216 10.75 8.37 -19.49
N ARG A 217 11.64 9.26 -19.04
CA ARG A 217 11.68 10.65 -19.50
C ARG A 217 11.84 10.77 -21.01
N PHE A 218 12.52 9.80 -21.63
CA PHE A 218 12.90 9.84 -23.05
C PHE A 218 11.95 9.02 -23.94
N THR A 219 10.90 8.44 -23.36
CA THR A 219 9.89 7.69 -24.12
C THR A 219 9.07 8.62 -25.00
N ASN A 220 8.73 8.15 -26.21
CA ASN A 220 7.63 8.70 -26.98
C ASN A 220 6.28 8.18 -26.45
N VAL A 221 5.46 9.04 -25.87
CA VAL A 221 4.17 8.64 -25.29
C VAL A 221 3.13 8.20 -26.33
N ASP A 222 3.30 8.60 -27.60
CA ASP A 222 2.41 8.20 -28.70
C ASP A 222 2.55 6.70 -29.03
N ASP A 223 3.63 6.06 -28.58
CA ASP A 223 3.81 4.61 -28.69
C ASP A 223 2.92 3.80 -27.72
N GLY A 224 2.21 4.46 -26.80
CA GLY A 224 1.28 3.83 -25.88
C GLY A 224 1.97 2.90 -24.87
N ASP A 225 1.24 1.91 -24.35
CA ASP A 225 1.66 1.11 -23.18
C ASP A 225 3.00 0.37 -23.36
N LYS A 226 3.37 -0.02 -24.59
CA LYS A 226 4.64 -0.70 -24.88
C LYS A 226 5.88 0.18 -24.61
N ALA A 227 5.69 1.48 -24.43
CA ALA A 227 6.76 2.46 -24.25
C ALA A 227 7.03 2.77 -22.75
N GLN A 228 6.22 2.23 -21.86
CA GLN A 228 6.44 2.27 -20.41
C GLN A 228 7.65 1.43 -19.99
N PHE A 229 8.14 1.62 -18.77
CA PHE A 229 9.12 0.70 -18.20
C PHE A 229 8.57 -0.73 -18.13
N PRO A 230 9.41 -1.77 -18.30
CA PRO A 230 8.98 -3.15 -18.18
C PRO A 230 8.23 -3.42 -16.86
N GLY A 231 7.12 -4.16 -16.94
CA GLY A 231 6.26 -4.44 -15.80
C GLY A 231 5.10 -3.46 -15.60
N TRP A 232 5.07 -2.33 -16.33
CA TRP A 232 3.94 -1.41 -16.39
C TRP A 232 3.24 -1.46 -17.76
N PRO A 233 1.95 -1.08 -17.85
CA PRO A 233 1.07 -0.64 -16.76
C PRO A 233 0.56 -1.80 -15.89
N VAL A 234 0.20 -1.49 -14.64
CA VAL A 234 -0.44 -2.45 -13.73
C VAL A 234 -1.81 -1.92 -13.31
N THR A 235 -2.86 -2.71 -13.47
CA THR A 235 -4.22 -2.35 -13.05
C THR A 235 -4.73 -3.27 -11.95
N ILE A 236 -5.27 -2.67 -10.89
CA ILE A 236 -5.92 -3.38 -9.78
C ILE A 236 -7.35 -2.90 -9.60
N ARG A 237 -8.21 -3.71 -8.97
CA ARG A 237 -9.43 -3.22 -8.32
C ARG A 237 -9.07 -2.52 -7.03
N ALA A 238 -9.78 -1.45 -6.69
CA ALA A 238 -9.56 -0.70 -5.45
C ALA A 238 -9.59 -1.60 -4.22
N SER A 239 -10.54 -2.55 -4.17
CA SER A 239 -10.70 -3.52 -3.09
C SER A 239 -9.49 -4.43 -2.87
N GLN A 240 -8.59 -4.58 -3.85
CA GLN A 240 -7.36 -5.36 -3.68
C GLN A 240 -6.34 -4.66 -2.77
N ASN A 241 -6.52 -3.38 -2.45
CA ASN A 241 -5.74 -2.71 -1.39
C ASN A 241 -6.05 -3.26 0.02
N ASP A 242 -7.04 -4.14 0.15
CA ASP A 242 -7.18 -5.06 1.28
C ASP A 242 -6.95 -6.48 0.76
N GLY A 243 -5.70 -6.91 0.81
CA GLY A 243 -5.27 -8.21 0.27
C GLY A 243 -5.60 -9.40 1.17
N ARG A 244 -6.26 -9.18 2.32
CA ARG A 244 -6.63 -10.26 3.23
C ARG A 244 -7.51 -11.29 2.52
N VAL A 245 -7.26 -12.56 2.78
CA VAL A 245 -8.04 -13.67 2.21
C VAL A 245 -9.46 -13.65 2.77
N VAL A 246 -10.45 -13.42 1.90
CA VAL A 246 -11.87 -13.47 2.26
C VAL A 246 -12.24 -14.87 2.75
N LYS A 247 -12.82 -14.96 3.94
CA LYS A 247 -13.28 -16.22 4.56
C LYS A 247 -14.80 -16.40 4.50
N GLY A 248 -15.52 -15.32 4.17
CA GLY A 248 -16.96 -15.35 4.02
C GLY A 248 -17.53 -13.97 3.73
N TYR A 249 -18.85 -13.85 3.86
CA TYR A 249 -19.57 -12.61 3.62
C TYR A 249 -20.62 -12.36 4.70
N LEU A 250 -20.98 -11.09 4.87
CA LEU A 250 -22.23 -10.70 5.53
C LEU A 250 -23.38 -10.69 4.49
N PRO A 251 -24.65 -10.64 4.93
CA PRO A 251 -25.77 -10.49 4.01
C PRO A 251 -25.56 -9.34 3.03
N GLU A 252 -25.91 -9.55 1.77
CA GLU A 252 -25.88 -8.50 0.76
C GLU A 252 -26.82 -7.37 1.13
N LEU A 253 -26.27 -6.17 1.24
CA LEU A 253 -27.01 -4.95 1.50
C LEU A 253 -27.62 -4.46 0.19
N GLN A 254 -28.91 -4.16 0.21
CA GLN A 254 -29.67 -3.59 -0.90
C GLN A 254 -30.24 -2.23 -0.48
N PHE A 255 -29.77 -1.17 -1.10
CA PHE A 255 -30.11 0.21 -0.78
C PHE A 255 -31.27 0.68 -1.66
N SER A 256 -32.44 0.96 -1.08
CA SER A 256 -33.64 1.33 -1.85
C SER A 256 -33.72 2.82 -2.18
N ASP A 257 -33.09 3.68 -1.38
CA ASP A 257 -33.27 5.13 -1.41
C ASP A 257 -31.97 5.94 -1.48
N ALA A 258 -30.83 5.26 -1.61
CA ALA A 258 -29.50 5.86 -1.67
C ALA A 258 -28.65 5.26 -2.79
N LYS A 259 -27.82 6.12 -3.41
CA LYS A 259 -26.81 5.71 -4.39
C LYS A 259 -25.43 5.88 -3.81
N SER A 260 -24.62 4.84 -3.97
CA SER A 260 -23.23 4.81 -3.54
C SER A 260 -23.03 5.22 -2.08
N PRO A 261 -23.73 4.58 -1.10
CA PRO A 261 -23.55 4.93 0.31
C PRO A 261 -22.16 4.51 0.83
N VAL A 262 -21.78 5.03 1.99
CA VAL A 262 -20.61 4.55 2.73
C VAL A 262 -21.04 3.40 3.64
N VAL A 263 -20.32 2.28 3.57
CA VAL A 263 -20.50 1.12 4.44
C VAL A 263 -19.24 0.91 5.27
N LYS A 264 -19.42 0.85 6.59
CA LYS A 264 -18.38 0.51 7.56
C LYS A 264 -18.68 -0.82 8.21
N VAL A 265 -17.68 -1.69 8.25
CA VAL A 265 -17.78 -3.03 8.86
C VAL A 265 -16.84 -3.09 10.06
N ILE A 266 -17.40 -3.49 11.20
CA ILE A 266 -16.73 -3.54 12.49
C ILE A 266 -16.88 -4.95 13.05
N ARG A 267 -15.79 -5.59 13.44
CA ARG A 267 -15.81 -6.85 14.16
C ARG A 267 -16.17 -6.61 15.62
N GLU A 268 -17.16 -7.32 16.14
CA GLU A 268 -17.72 -6.98 17.47
C GLU A 268 -16.86 -7.44 18.64
N ARG A 269 -16.03 -8.48 18.48
CA ARG A 269 -15.27 -9.06 19.59
C ARG A 269 -14.23 -8.10 20.18
N ASP A 270 -13.70 -7.18 19.37
CA ASP A 270 -12.60 -6.29 19.69
C ASP A 270 -12.79 -4.87 19.14
N GLY A 271 -13.89 -4.62 18.40
CA GLY A 271 -14.17 -3.33 17.81
C GLY A 271 -13.29 -2.99 16.60
N GLU A 272 -12.55 -3.94 16.02
CA GLU A 272 -11.72 -3.66 14.85
C GLU A 272 -12.60 -3.17 13.69
N VAL A 273 -12.29 -1.98 13.18
CA VAL A 273 -12.81 -1.51 11.90
C VAL A 273 -12.08 -2.27 10.79
N LEU A 274 -12.78 -3.19 10.13
CA LEU A 274 -12.22 -3.93 9.00
C LEU A 274 -11.98 -2.98 7.83
N TYR A 275 -13.01 -2.21 7.48
CA TYR A 275 -12.97 -1.18 6.44
C TYR A 275 -14.18 -0.24 6.53
N SER A 276 -14.07 0.92 5.89
CA SER A 276 -15.13 1.91 5.67
C SER A 276 -15.00 2.44 4.25
N VAL A 277 -15.92 2.04 3.37
CA VAL A 277 -15.77 2.21 1.92
C VAL A 277 -17.02 2.78 1.26
N ARG A 278 -16.80 3.55 0.19
CA ARG A 278 -17.84 4.01 -0.72
C ARG A 278 -18.31 2.84 -1.59
N VAL A 279 -19.55 2.43 -1.42
CA VAL A 279 -20.19 1.45 -2.30
C VAL A 279 -20.37 2.07 -3.68
N GLN A 280 -20.29 1.25 -4.72
CA GLN A 280 -20.71 1.65 -6.05
C GLN A 280 -22.11 1.10 -6.35
N GLY A 281 -23.07 1.98 -6.63
CA GLY A 281 -24.44 1.60 -6.96
C GLY A 281 -25.30 1.41 -5.72
N ASP A 282 -26.23 0.46 -5.77
CA ASP A 282 -27.30 0.23 -4.80
C ASP A 282 -27.17 -1.13 -4.08
N ARG A 283 -26.08 -1.86 -4.30
CA ARG A 283 -25.83 -3.16 -3.68
C ARG A 283 -24.40 -3.29 -3.20
N PHE A 284 -24.21 -3.94 -2.06
CA PHE A 284 -22.89 -4.25 -1.54
C PHE A 284 -22.91 -5.53 -0.73
N ARG A 285 -21.95 -6.41 -0.98
CA ARG A 285 -21.76 -7.62 -0.19
C ARG A 285 -20.50 -7.49 0.65
N PRO A 286 -20.62 -7.22 1.97
CA PRO A 286 -19.44 -7.02 2.80
C PRO A 286 -18.64 -8.31 2.94
N ALA A 287 -17.38 -8.30 2.49
CA ALA A 287 -16.42 -9.37 2.74
C ALA A 287 -15.97 -9.37 4.20
N ILE A 288 -15.69 -10.55 4.73
CA ILE A 288 -15.14 -10.75 6.08
C ILE A 288 -13.97 -11.73 6.03
N TYR A 289 -13.05 -11.57 6.97
CA TYR A 289 -11.76 -12.27 6.98
C TYR A 289 -11.67 -13.35 8.05
N GLU A 290 -12.76 -13.56 8.80
CA GLU A 290 -12.91 -14.64 9.79
C GLU A 290 -14.39 -14.84 10.14
N SER A 291 -14.70 -15.87 10.92
CA SER A 291 -16.04 -16.10 11.47
C SER A 291 -16.27 -15.25 12.71
N GLY A 292 -17.49 -14.74 12.89
CA GLY A 292 -17.82 -13.93 14.07
C GLY A 292 -19.12 -13.15 13.94
N LYS A 293 -19.27 -12.16 14.84
CA LYS A 293 -20.35 -11.17 14.80
C LYS A 293 -19.79 -9.82 14.35
N TYR A 294 -20.60 -9.12 13.58
CA TYR A 294 -20.22 -7.86 12.97
C TYR A 294 -21.29 -6.81 13.17
N THR A 295 -20.83 -5.58 13.37
CA THR A 295 -21.64 -4.38 13.25
C THR A 295 -21.39 -3.76 11.87
N VAL A 296 -22.46 -3.46 11.15
CA VAL A 296 -22.42 -2.73 9.89
C VAL A 296 -23.07 -1.37 10.09
N LYS A 297 -22.34 -0.31 9.76
CA LYS A 297 -22.86 1.07 9.76
C LYS A 297 -22.94 1.60 8.34
N VAL A 298 -23.99 2.35 8.03
CA VAL A 298 -24.25 2.88 6.68
C VAL A 298 -24.66 4.34 6.76
N GLY A 299 -24.31 5.15 5.76
CA GLY A 299 -24.88 6.49 5.56
C GLY A 299 -24.42 7.11 4.24
N GLN A 300 -24.92 8.29 3.92
CA GLN A 300 -24.66 8.93 2.62
C GLN A 300 -23.17 9.21 2.45
N ASP A 301 -22.57 10.14 3.20
CA ASP A 301 -21.13 10.46 3.08
C ASP A 301 -20.29 10.01 4.26
N ARG A 302 -20.97 9.57 5.32
CA ARG A 302 -20.37 9.01 6.53
C ARG A 302 -21.25 7.86 7.01
N PRO A 303 -20.69 6.79 7.58
CA PRO A 303 -21.43 5.61 8.05
C PRO A 303 -22.15 5.91 9.38
N SER A 304 -23.15 6.80 9.34
CA SER A 304 -23.73 7.47 10.52
C SER A 304 -25.26 7.37 10.63
N LYS A 305 -25.95 6.80 9.64
CA LYS A 305 -27.42 6.80 9.55
C LYS A 305 -28.04 5.51 10.06
N ALA A 306 -27.63 4.37 9.50
CA ALA A 306 -28.12 3.06 9.90
C ALA A 306 -27.03 2.28 10.63
N VAL A 307 -27.41 1.56 11.69
CA VAL A 307 -26.51 0.68 12.46
C VAL A 307 -27.18 -0.67 12.63
N MET A 308 -26.48 -1.73 12.24
CA MET A 308 -26.94 -3.11 12.35
C MET A 308 -25.91 -3.91 13.12
N THR A 309 -26.26 -4.34 14.33
CA THR A 309 -25.38 -5.11 15.23
C THR A 309 -25.73 -6.60 15.19
N GLY A 310 -24.82 -7.44 15.68
CA GLY A 310 -25.01 -8.88 15.82
C GLY A 310 -25.14 -9.63 14.49
N ILE A 311 -24.67 -9.06 13.38
CA ILE A 311 -24.74 -9.73 12.07
C ILE A 311 -23.75 -10.89 12.09
N MET A 312 -24.26 -12.11 12.05
CA MET A 312 -23.45 -13.33 12.00
C MET A 312 -22.77 -13.48 10.65
N SER A 313 -21.48 -13.83 10.67
CA SER A 313 -20.71 -14.25 9.49
C SER A 313 -21.42 -15.34 8.69
N GLY A 314 -21.44 -15.20 7.38
CA GLY A 314 -21.83 -16.26 6.44
C GLY A 314 -20.62 -16.92 5.78
N LYS A 315 -20.89 -18.02 5.06
CA LYS A 315 -19.87 -18.71 4.25
C LYS A 315 -19.62 -17.96 2.93
N MET A 316 -18.66 -18.43 2.14
CA MET A 316 -18.43 -17.93 0.77
C MET A 316 -19.67 -18.01 -0.13
N THR A 317 -20.57 -18.96 0.14
CA THR A 317 -21.83 -19.17 -0.58
C THR A 317 -23.03 -18.47 0.07
N ASP A 318 -22.82 -17.53 0.99
CA ASP A 318 -23.92 -16.81 1.63
C ASP A 318 -24.78 -16.08 0.59
N GLN A 319 -26.10 -16.27 0.66
CA GLN A 319 -27.10 -15.65 -0.22
C GLN A 319 -28.10 -14.78 0.55
N ARG A 320 -27.89 -14.60 1.86
CA ARG A 320 -28.75 -13.73 2.67
C ARG A 320 -28.68 -12.31 2.11
N THR A 321 -29.81 -11.63 2.13
CA THR A 321 -29.95 -10.24 1.73
C THR A 321 -30.54 -9.42 2.87
N LYS A 322 -30.28 -8.12 2.85
CA LYS A 322 -30.83 -7.16 3.81
C LYS A 322 -31.12 -5.84 3.11
N LYS A 323 -32.38 -5.41 3.14
CA LYS A 323 -32.77 -4.08 2.68
C LYS A 323 -32.31 -3.03 3.71
N VAL A 324 -31.80 -1.90 3.21
CA VAL A 324 -31.33 -0.78 4.03
C VAL A 324 -31.88 0.51 3.44
N GLU A 325 -32.54 1.30 4.28
CA GLU A 325 -33.04 2.65 3.97
C GLU A 325 -32.19 3.67 4.76
N LEU A 326 -31.85 4.80 4.13
CA LEU A 326 -31.01 5.85 4.73
C LEU A 326 -31.76 7.16 5.02
N ARG A 327 -33.00 7.29 4.56
CA ARG A 327 -33.92 8.39 4.88
C ARG A 327 -34.51 8.28 6.27
#